data_AF-A0A4V2BI24-F1
#
_entry.id   AF-A0A4V2BI24-F1
#
_cell.length_a   1.000
_cell.length_b   1.000
_cell.length_c   1.000
_cell.angle_alpha   90.00
_cell.angle_beta   90.00
_cell.angle_gamma   90.00
#
_symmetry.space_group_name_H-M   'P 1'
#
loop_
_entity.id
_entity.type
_entity.pdbx_description
1 polymer ?
#
loop_
_entity_poly.entity_id
_entity_poly.type
_entity_poly.pdbx_seq_one_letter_code
_entity_poly.pdbx_strand_id
1 'polypeptide(L)'
;MRWAISSLLLIGIFIFISQNKVQKLAAQKTEPTALPTTLKTPDDGSPEAVVSEITKELEASKPLLKVKDEVRTEIAKDPHGTSSALMKAGEAVGTVADLEAEHPERKAEFQAYYKECFESSEMATVTRVQCLRRYVSSTNLSRDQTDKLLESLPDPVQSLYRRAAKVR
;
A
#
# COMPACT_ATOMS: atom_id res chain seq x y z
N MET A 1 11.22 -50.25 20.33
CA MET A 1 11.42 -48.91 19.74
C MET A 1 10.07 -48.51 19.12
N ARG A 2 9.06 -47.99 19.83
CA ARG A 2 9.04 -46.85 20.77
C ARG A 2 9.78 -45.67 20.13
N TRP A 3 9.19 -44.95 19.17
CA TRP A 3 9.50 -43.57 18.73
C TRP A 3 8.65 -43.25 17.46
N ALA A 4 7.33 -43.33 17.53
CA ALA A 4 6.47 -42.86 16.42
C ALA A 4 5.05 -42.42 16.87
N ILE A 5 4.82 -42.26 18.18
CA ILE A 5 3.50 -41.93 18.74
C ILE A 5 3.47 -40.49 19.30
N SER A 6 4.61 -39.81 19.41
CA SER A 6 4.70 -38.48 20.06
C SER A 6 4.40 -37.27 19.16
N SER A 7 4.24 -37.42 17.84
CA SER A 7 4.11 -36.25 16.95
C SER A 7 2.68 -35.83 16.61
N LEU A 8 1.68 -36.65 16.95
CA LEU A 8 0.26 -36.36 16.67
C LEU A 8 -0.47 -35.63 17.82
N LEU A 9 0.14 -35.57 19.01
CA LEU A 9 -0.45 -34.90 20.18
C LEU A 9 -0.22 -33.37 20.21
N LEU A 10 0.74 -32.85 19.45
CA LEU A 10 1.03 -31.40 19.42
C LEU A 10 0.13 -30.59 18.47
N ILE A 11 -0.50 -31.23 17.49
CA ILE A 11 -1.40 -30.54 16.54
C ILE A 11 -2.79 -30.30 17.15
N GLY A 12 -3.23 -31.16 18.09
CA GLY A 12 -4.55 -31.03 18.74
C GLY A 12 -4.67 -29.87 19.74
N ILE A 13 -3.55 -29.40 20.31
CA ILE A 13 -3.57 -28.33 21.34
C ILE A 13 -3.74 -26.93 20.71
N PHE A 14 -3.25 -26.72 19.49
CA PHE A 14 -3.34 -25.40 18.83
C PHE A 14 -4.77 -25.07 18.36
N ILE A 15 -5.59 -26.06 18.03
CA ILE A 15 -6.98 -25.84 17.61
C ILE A 15 -7.87 -25.45 18.81
N PHE A 16 -7.53 -25.90 20.02
CA PHE A 16 -8.34 -25.64 21.21
C PHE A 16 -8.19 -24.21 21.78
N ILE A 17 -7.07 -23.53 21.54
CA ILE A 17 -6.84 -22.15 22.02
C ILE A 17 -7.61 -21.11 21.17
N SER A 18 -7.88 -21.41 19.90
CA SER A 18 -8.58 -20.51 18.97
C SER A 18 -10.09 -20.37 19.27
N GLN A 19 -10.73 -21.40 19.83
CA GLN A 19 -12.18 -21.41 20.05
C GLN A 19 -12.60 -20.75 21.38
N ASN A 20 -11.67 -20.60 22.34
CA ASN A 20 -12.00 -20.09 23.68
C ASN A 20 -12.07 -18.55 23.77
N LYS A 21 -11.61 -17.82 22.74
CA LYS A 21 -11.73 -16.36 22.67
C LYS A 21 -13.05 -15.87 22.07
N VAL A 22 -13.79 -16.72 21.35
CA VAL A 22 -15.00 -16.29 20.61
C VAL A 22 -16.28 -16.41 21.44
N GLN A 23 -16.30 -17.20 22.52
CA GLN A 23 -17.53 -17.43 23.30
C GLN A 23 -17.75 -16.48 24.50
N LYS A 24 -16.82 -15.57 24.80
CA LYS A 24 -16.99 -14.62 25.92
C LYS A 24 -17.67 -13.29 25.57
N LEU A 25 -18.21 -13.13 24.36
CA LEU A 25 -18.90 -11.90 23.94
C LEU A 25 -20.40 -12.07 23.64
N ALA A 26 -20.99 -13.25 23.87
CA ALA A 26 -22.37 -13.55 23.48
C ALA A 26 -23.34 -13.82 24.65
N ALA A 27 -23.06 -13.31 25.85
CA ALA A 27 -23.92 -13.52 27.01
C ALA A 27 -24.09 -12.25 27.85
N GLN A 28 -24.63 -11.20 27.27
CA GLN A 28 -25.41 -10.20 28.01
C GLN A 28 -26.59 -9.75 27.14
N LYS A 29 -27.75 -10.33 27.39
CA LYS A 29 -29.05 -9.89 26.87
C LYS A 29 -30.00 -9.77 28.05
N THR A 30 -30.28 -8.54 28.48
CA THR A 30 -31.50 -8.16 29.21
C THR A 30 -31.78 -6.68 28.95
N GLU A 31 -32.60 -6.43 27.92
CA GLU A 31 -33.74 -5.50 27.81
C GLU A 31 -33.67 -3.99 28.20
N PRO A 32 -34.60 -3.17 27.66
CA PRO A 32 -34.30 -1.85 27.11
C PRO A 32 -34.48 -0.73 28.14
N THR A 33 -33.60 0.27 28.11
CA THR A 33 -33.78 1.51 28.87
C THR A 33 -33.43 2.70 28.00
N ALA A 34 -34.44 3.57 27.87
CA ALA A 34 -34.52 4.92 27.31
C ALA A 34 -33.22 5.60 26.84
N LEU A 35 -33.30 6.21 25.64
CA LEU A 35 -32.41 7.28 25.20
C LEU A 35 -32.18 8.32 26.31
N PRO A 36 -30.96 8.85 26.37
CA PRO A 36 -30.82 10.26 26.04
C PRO A 36 -29.90 10.43 24.84
N THR A 37 -30.40 11.24 23.89
CA THR A 37 -29.72 11.83 22.75
C THR A 37 -28.30 12.25 23.11
N THR A 38 -27.32 11.45 22.72
CA THR A 38 -25.93 11.93 22.58
C THR A 38 -25.59 11.87 21.11
N LEU A 39 -25.75 13.02 20.47
CA LEU A 39 -25.06 13.35 19.23
C LEU A 39 -23.59 12.95 19.41
N LYS A 40 -23.18 11.84 18.79
CA LYS A 40 -21.77 11.60 18.51
C LYS A 40 -21.39 12.60 17.42
N THR A 41 -20.87 13.75 17.85
CA THR A 41 -19.97 14.55 17.02
C THR A 41 -18.87 13.62 16.48
N PRO A 42 -18.41 13.79 15.23
CA PRO A 42 -17.31 13.00 14.69
C PRO A 42 -16.09 13.21 15.59
N ASP A 43 -15.59 12.10 16.14
CA ASP A 43 -14.37 12.10 16.93
C ASP A 43 -13.19 12.07 15.94
N ASP A 44 -12.84 13.25 15.43
CA ASP A 44 -11.77 13.48 14.44
C ASP A 44 -10.36 13.12 14.97
N GLY A 45 -10.26 12.51 16.16
CA GLY A 45 -8.99 12.14 16.82
C GLY A 45 -8.82 10.66 17.16
N SER A 46 -9.77 9.78 16.80
CA SER A 46 -9.63 8.33 17.05
C SER A 46 -8.62 7.70 16.07
N PRO A 47 -7.74 6.78 16.53
CA PRO A 47 -6.85 6.02 15.65
C PRO A 47 -7.59 5.33 14.49
N GLU A 48 -8.84 4.92 14.70
CA GLU A 48 -9.68 4.30 13.67
C GLU A 48 -10.17 5.31 12.62
N ALA A 49 -10.38 6.58 12.99
CA ALA A 49 -10.77 7.65 12.07
C ALA A 49 -9.60 8.05 11.16
N VAL A 50 -8.41 8.22 11.75
CA VAL A 50 -7.16 8.49 11.00
C VAL A 50 -6.81 7.31 10.07
N VAL A 51 -7.10 6.07 10.50
CA VAL A 51 -6.96 4.87 9.66
C VAL A 51 -7.82 4.90 8.41
N SER A 52 -9.08 5.29 8.58
CA SER A 52 -10.03 5.47 7.48
C SER A 52 -9.58 6.58 6.53
N GLU A 53 -9.03 7.67 7.06
CA GLU A 53 -8.61 8.84 6.28
C GLU A 53 -7.38 8.58 5.41
N ILE A 54 -6.30 8.00 5.96
CA ILE A 54 -5.10 7.65 5.18
C ILE A 54 -5.46 6.67 4.05
N THR A 55 -6.26 5.64 4.36
CA THR A 55 -6.69 4.67 3.34
C THR A 55 -7.47 5.37 2.23
N LYS A 56 -8.35 6.31 2.58
CA LYS A 56 -9.13 7.09 1.63
C LYS A 56 -8.24 7.99 0.77
N GLU A 57 -7.23 8.63 1.33
CA GLU A 57 -6.26 9.44 0.58
C GLU A 57 -5.45 8.60 -0.41
N LEU A 58 -4.97 7.43 0.03
CA LEU A 58 -4.28 6.48 -0.85
C LEU A 58 -5.17 6.06 -2.02
N GLU A 59 -6.41 5.65 -1.77
CA GLU A 59 -7.35 5.26 -2.83
C GLU A 59 -7.72 6.45 -3.75
N ALA A 60 -7.87 7.65 -3.21
CA ALA A 60 -8.16 8.86 -3.98
C ALA A 60 -6.99 9.27 -4.91
N SER A 61 -5.75 8.96 -4.53
CA SER A 61 -4.57 9.27 -5.35
C SER A 61 -4.38 8.31 -6.54
N LYS A 62 -4.82 7.05 -6.43
CA LYS A 62 -4.65 6.03 -7.49
C LYS A 62 -5.11 6.47 -8.89
N PRO A 63 -6.32 7.04 -9.10
CA PRO A 63 -6.74 7.48 -10.42
C PRO A 63 -5.84 8.57 -11.00
N LEU A 64 -5.20 9.42 -10.17
CA LEU A 64 -4.29 10.48 -10.61
C LEU A 64 -2.99 9.94 -11.21
N LEU A 65 -2.65 8.69 -10.92
CA LEU A 65 -1.44 8.06 -11.44
C LEU A 65 -1.67 7.37 -12.80
N LYS A 66 -2.93 7.03 -13.13
CA LYS A 66 -3.32 6.26 -14.34
C LYS A 66 -3.33 7.13 -15.60
N VAL A 67 -2.21 7.79 -15.86
CA VAL A 67 -2.11 8.86 -16.88
C VAL A 67 -1.48 8.42 -18.19
N LYS A 68 -1.18 7.12 -18.40
CA LYS A 68 -0.38 6.65 -19.55
C LYS A 68 -0.92 7.12 -20.90
N ASP A 69 -2.23 7.03 -21.13
CA ASP A 69 -2.82 7.40 -22.42
C ASP A 69 -2.99 8.92 -22.57
N GLU A 70 -3.18 9.64 -21.46
CA GLU A 70 -3.16 11.10 -21.44
C GLU A 70 -1.76 11.63 -21.79
N VAL A 71 -0.71 11.10 -21.15
CA VAL A 71 0.70 11.42 -21.45
C VAL A 71 1.03 11.16 -22.92
N ARG A 72 0.58 10.02 -23.48
CA ARG A 72 0.77 9.73 -24.91
C ARG A 72 0.09 10.76 -25.80
N THR A 73 -1.11 11.19 -25.44
CA THR A 73 -1.87 12.19 -26.18
C THR A 73 -1.21 13.57 -26.12
N GLU A 74 -0.69 13.97 -24.97
CA GLU A 74 0.04 15.24 -24.80
C GLU A 74 1.35 15.24 -25.59
N ILE A 75 2.16 14.19 -25.47
CA ILE A 75 3.43 14.07 -26.21
C ILE A 75 3.20 14.04 -27.73
N ALA A 76 2.11 13.43 -28.20
CA ALA A 76 1.79 13.44 -29.62
C ALA A 76 1.46 14.84 -30.16
N LYS A 77 0.95 15.74 -29.30
CA LYS A 77 0.67 17.14 -29.64
C LYS A 77 1.90 18.03 -29.53
N ASP A 78 2.70 17.84 -28.48
CA ASP A 78 3.94 18.56 -28.23
C ASP A 78 5.03 17.60 -27.71
N PRO A 79 5.86 17.02 -28.61
CA PRO A 79 6.89 16.06 -28.23
C PRO A 79 8.02 16.62 -27.36
N HIS A 80 8.18 17.94 -27.35
CA HIS A 80 9.23 18.64 -26.60
C HIS A 80 8.69 19.29 -25.31
N GLY A 81 7.37 19.35 -25.17
CA GLY A 81 6.69 19.82 -23.97
C GLY A 81 6.76 18.85 -22.81
N THR A 82 6.67 19.39 -21.60
CA THR A 82 6.50 18.58 -20.39
C THR A 82 5.02 18.21 -20.26
N SER A 83 4.74 16.91 -20.17
CA SER A 83 3.39 16.41 -19.95
C SER A 83 2.83 16.88 -18.59
N SER A 84 1.68 17.55 -18.62
CA SER A 84 1.01 18.05 -17.42
C SER A 84 0.46 16.91 -16.57
N ALA A 85 -0.04 15.87 -17.23
CA ALA A 85 -0.50 14.64 -16.59
C ALA A 85 0.64 13.93 -15.86
N LEU A 86 1.84 13.90 -16.47
CA LEU A 86 3.00 13.33 -15.83
C LEU A 86 3.46 14.14 -14.61
N MET A 87 3.40 15.48 -14.67
CA MET A 87 3.73 16.33 -13.52
C MET A 87 2.80 16.05 -12.33
N LYS A 88 1.48 16.05 -12.57
CA LYS A 88 0.48 15.76 -11.53
C LYS A 88 0.66 14.37 -10.91
N ALA A 89 0.94 13.36 -11.74
CA ALA A 89 1.22 12.02 -11.24
C ALA A 89 2.48 11.99 -10.36
N GLY A 90 3.52 12.75 -10.73
CA GLY A 90 4.73 12.90 -9.92
C GLY A 90 4.47 13.60 -8.59
N GLU A 91 3.66 14.66 -8.59
CA GLU A 91 3.23 15.37 -7.38
C GLU A 91 2.46 14.44 -6.44
N ALA A 92 1.51 13.65 -6.95
CA ALA A 92 0.76 12.69 -6.16
C ALA A 92 1.66 11.65 -5.48
N VAL A 93 2.66 11.10 -6.19
CA VAL A 93 3.66 10.19 -5.58
C VAL A 93 4.49 10.91 -4.51
N GLY A 94 4.75 12.21 -4.68
CA GLY A 94 5.40 13.05 -3.68
C GLY A 94 4.56 13.18 -2.41
N THR A 95 3.30 13.61 -2.54
CA THR A 95 2.36 13.75 -1.42
C THR A 95 2.20 12.46 -0.62
N VAL A 96 2.09 11.31 -1.30
CA VAL A 96 1.99 10.01 -0.63
C VAL A 96 3.26 9.68 0.16
N ALA A 97 4.42 10.07 -0.33
CA ALA A 97 5.69 9.87 0.38
C ALA A 97 5.85 10.78 1.59
N ASP A 98 5.30 12.00 1.53
CA ASP A 98 5.26 12.90 2.68
C ASP A 98 4.31 12.33 3.75
N LEU A 99 3.14 11.83 3.34
CA LEU A 99 2.20 11.15 4.24
C LEU A 99 2.80 9.89 4.88
N GLU A 100 3.61 9.11 4.15
CA GLU A 100 4.35 7.97 4.71
C GLU A 100 5.33 8.40 5.80
N ALA A 101 5.99 9.56 5.63
CA ALA A 101 6.93 10.08 6.60
C ALA A 101 6.23 10.56 7.89
N GLU A 102 5.02 11.10 7.76
CA GLU A 102 4.16 11.52 8.87
C GLU A 102 3.54 10.33 9.63
N HIS A 103 3.33 9.21 8.93
CA HIS A 103 2.66 8.01 9.46
C HIS A 103 3.50 6.72 9.34
N PRO A 104 4.69 6.66 9.99
CA PRO A 104 5.57 5.49 9.89
C PRO A 104 4.97 4.20 10.46
N GLU A 105 3.99 4.29 11.35
CA GLU A 105 3.24 3.15 11.89
C GLU A 105 2.38 2.42 10.83
N ARG A 106 2.14 3.06 9.68
CA ARG A 106 1.32 2.53 8.57
C ARG A 106 2.13 2.13 7.35
N LYS A 107 3.44 2.00 7.51
CA LYS A 107 4.40 1.68 6.44
C LYS A 107 3.97 0.56 5.49
N ALA A 108 3.32 -0.49 6.02
CA ALA A 108 2.87 -1.63 5.22
C ALA A 108 1.85 -1.25 4.13
N GLU A 109 1.00 -0.25 4.37
CA GLU A 109 -0.03 0.20 3.43
C GLU A 109 0.57 1.04 2.32
N PHE A 110 1.49 1.96 2.66
CA PHE A 110 2.28 2.69 1.68
C PHE A 110 3.10 1.75 0.80
N GLN A 111 3.71 0.71 1.37
CA GLN A 111 4.40 -0.33 0.60
C GLN A 111 3.48 -1.07 -0.36
N ALA A 112 2.27 -1.43 0.08
CA ALA A 112 1.27 -2.05 -0.79
C ALA A 112 0.84 -1.11 -1.93
N TYR A 113 0.62 0.16 -1.61
CA TYR A 113 0.30 1.21 -2.57
C TYR A 113 1.40 1.37 -3.64
N TYR A 114 2.66 1.51 -3.24
CA TYR A 114 3.76 1.64 -4.19
C TYR A 114 3.90 0.40 -5.06
N LYS A 115 3.68 -0.79 -4.49
CA LYS A 115 3.69 -2.05 -5.22
C LYS A 115 2.63 -2.08 -6.32
N GLU A 116 1.39 -1.78 -5.97
CA GLU A 116 0.29 -1.67 -6.94
C GLU A 116 0.62 -0.65 -8.05
N CYS A 117 1.16 0.51 -7.67
CA CYS A 117 1.53 1.56 -8.61
C CYS A 117 2.59 1.09 -9.64
N PHE A 118 3.70 0.47 -9.21
CA PHE A 118 4.75 0.10 -10.16
C PHE A 118 4.41 -1.16 -10.97
N GLU A 119 3.52 -2.03 -10.49
CA GLU A 119 3.04 -3.21 -11.22
C GLU A 119 1.98 -2.86 -12.27
N SER A 120 1.22 -1.78 -12.08
CA SER A 120 0.16 -1.38 -13.00
C SER A 120 0.66 -0.96 -14.39
N SER A 121 0.05 -1.54 -15.42
CA SER A 121 0.32 -1.22 -16.84
C SER A 121 -0.35 0.07 -17.33
N GLU A 122 -1.27 0.62 -16.55
CA GLU A 122 -2.01 1.88 -16.81
C GLU A 122 -1.20 3.12 -16.41
N MET A 123 -0.15 2.94 -15.59
CA MET A 123 0.73 4.01 -15.17
C MET A 123 1.80 4.28 -16.25
N ALA A 124 2.20 5.55 -16.39
CA ALA A 124 3.32 5.91 -17.24
C ALA A 124 4.64 5.32 -16.69
N THR A 125 5.58 4.98 -17.59
CA THR A 125 6.86 4.33 -17.22
C THR A 125 7.63 5.10 -16.13
N VAL A 126 7.65 6.44 -16.22
CA VAL A 126 8.34 7.29 -15.24
C VAL A 126 7.68 7.20 -13.87
N THR A 127 6.35 7.27 -13.79
CA THR A 127 5.56 7.10 -12.55
C THR A 127 5.81 5.73 -11.92
N ARG A 128 5.83 4.65 -12.73
CA ARG A 128 6.17 3.30 -12.25
C ARG A 128 7.56 3.26 -11.61
N VAL A 129 8.56 3.90 -12.23
CA VAL A 129 9.92 3.99 -11.67
C VAL A 129 9.94 4.78 -10.37
N GLN A 130 9.19 5.89 -10.26
CA GLN A 130 9.11 6.65 -9.02
C GLN A 130 8.52 5.81 -7.88
N CYS A 131 7.40 5.12 -8.11
CA CYS A 131 6.80 4.21 -7.13
C CYS A 131 7.73 3.05 -6.77
N LEU A 132 8.43 2.45 -7.74
CA LEU A 132 9.39 1.38 -7.48
C LEU A 132 10.53 1.86 -6.57
N ARG A 133 11.07 3.08 -6.80
CA ARG A 133 12.11 3.64 -5.93
C ARG A 133 11.61 3.85 -4.50
N ARG A 134 10.37 4.33 -4.34
CA ARG A 134 9.74 4.48 -3.03
C ARG A 134 9.56 3.14 -2.35
N TYR A 135 9.07 2.13 -3.07
CA TYR A 135 8.94 0.77 -2.56
C TYR A 135 10.28 0.21 -2.07
N VAL A 136 11.33 0.25 -2.91
CA VAL A 136 12.68 -0.24 -2.56
C VAL A 136 13.23 0.48 -1.33
N SER A 137 13.07 1.80 -1.26
CA SER A 137 13.52 2.61 -0.13
C SER A 137 12.73 2.29 1.14
N SER A 138 11.41 2.17 1.06
CA SER A 138 10.55 1.90 2.22
C SER A 138 10.82 0.49 2.77
N THR A 139 10.97 -0.50 1.90
CA THR A 139 11.21 -1.90 2.28
C THR A 139 12.67 -2.20 2.62
N ASN A 140 13.60 -1.27 2.37
CA ASN A 140 15.05 -1.46 2.52
C ASN A 140 15.56 -2.68 1.72
N LEU A 141 15.09 -2.85 0.48
CA LEU A 141 15.54 -3.98 -0.35
C LEU A 141 17.02 -3.84 -0.69
N SER A 142 17.73 -4.96 -0.60
CA SER A 142 19.09 -5.06 -1.12
C SER A 142 19.13 -4.91 -2.64
N ARG A 143 20.33 -4.69 -3.18
CA ARG A 143 20.55 -4.63 -4.63
C ARG A 143 20.09 -5.91 -5.33
N ASP A 144 20.46 -7.07 -4.81
CA ASP A 144 20.11 -8.36 -5.41
C ASP A 144 18.59 -8.61 -5.40
N GLN A 145 17.90 -8.22 -4.33
CA GLN A 145 16.44 -8.30 -4.28
C GLN A 145 15.78 -7.32 -5.25
N THR A 146 16.34 -6.12 -5.38
CA THR A 146 15.89 -5.13 -6.36
C THR A 146 16.06 -5.63 -7.78
N ASP A 147 17.21 -6.25 -8.10
CA ASP A 147 17.47 -6.79 -9.44
C ASP A 147 16.50 -7.92 -9.79
N LYS A 148 16.20 -8.83 -8.85
CA LYS A 148 15.15 -9.86 -9.02
C LYS A 148 13.76 -9.26 -9.24
N LEU A 149 13.43 -8.18 -8.54
CA LEU A 149 12.16 -7.48 -8.74
C LEU A 149 12.10 -6.81 -10.12
N LEU A 150 13.22 -6.30 -10.62
CA LEU A 150 13.28 -5.69 -11.96
C LEU A 150 13.06 -6.72 -13.08
N GLU A 151 13.51 -7.96 -12.91
CA GLU A 151 13.35 -9.03 -13.92
C GLU A 151 11.89 -9.31 -14.29
N SER A 152 10.93 -9.04 -13.39
CA SER A 152 9.50 -9.21 -13.65
C SER A 152 8.83 -8.00 -14.33
N LEU A 153 9.56 -6.88 -14.47
CA LEU A 153 9.03 -5.63 -15.01
C LEU A 153 9.43 -5.42 -16.48
N PRO A 154 8.67 -4.63 -17.27
CA PRO A 154 9.02 -4.36 -18.66
C PRO A 154 10.39 -3.65 -18.81
N ASP A 155 11.12 -3.97 -19.88
CA ASP A 155 12.45 -3.41 -20.16
C ASP A 155 12.56 -1.88 -20.07
N PRO A 156 11.56 -1.08 -20.50
CA PRO A 156 11.60 0.38 -20.33
C PRO A 156 11.68 0.81 -18.87
N VAL A 157 10.96 0.11 -17.97
CA VAL A 157 10.97 0.39 -16.53
C VAL A 157 12.32 -0.01 -15.95
N GLN A 158 12.83 -1.20 -16.30
CA GLN A 158 14.13 -1.68 -15.84
C GLN A 158 15.27 -0.71 -16.21
N SER A 159 15.32 -0.36 -17.50
CA SER A 159 16.35 0.50 -18.06
C SER A 159 16.32 1.88 -17.42
N LEU A 160 15.12 2.45 -17.27
CA LEU A 160 14.96 3.76 -16.65
C LEU A 160 15.33 3.75 -15.16
N TYR A 161 14.90 2.74 -14.41
CA TYR A 161 15.26 2.60 -12.99
C TYR A 161 16.78 2.51 -12.80
N ARG A 162 17.44 1.62 -13.55
CA ARG A 162 18.90 1.45 -13.46
C ARG A 162 19.66 2.72 -13.83
N ARG A 163 19.19 3.48 -14.84
CA ARG A 163 19.77 4.79 -15.17
C ARG A 163 19.60 5.79 -14.03
N ALA A 164 18.40 5.91 -13.48
CA ALA A 164 18.11 6.84 -12.39
C ALA A 164 18.88 6.51 -11.09
N ALA A 165 19.28 5.26 -10.90
CA ALA A 165 20.11 4.82 -9.78
C ALA A 165 21.61 5.16 -9.94
N LYS A 166 22.11 5.26 -11.18
CA LYS A 166 23.53 5.57 -11.47
C LYS A 166 23.92 7.04 -11.34
N VAL A 167 22.94 7.95 -11.32
CA VAL A 167 23.15 9.41 -11.27
C VAL A 167 23.35 9.92 -9.83
N ARG A 168 23.37 9.03 -8.83
CA ARG A 168 23.72 9.33 -7.43
C ARG A 168 25.11 8.78 -7.12
#